data_AF-A0AAU4Q8V7-F1
#
_entry.id   AF-A0AAU4Q8V7-F1
#
_cell.length_a   1.000
_cell.length_b   1.000
_cell.length_c   1.000
_cell.angle_alpha   90.00
_cell.angle_beta   90.00
_cell.angle_gamma   90.00
#
_symmetry.space_group_name_H-M   'P 1'
#
loop_
_entity.id
_entity.type
_entity.pdbx_description
1 polymer ?
#
loop_
_entity_poly.entity_id
_entity_poly.type
_entity_poly.pdbx_seq_one_letter_code
_entity_poly.pdbx_strand_id
1 'polypeptide(L)'
;MDGRKVNAVELRQTDALHWIEFETLVCQDAWEELGFGRFGEPVTFAGTLMEVENGHTMGRAWSRIRVSVTAPNTRRKTDIESVLGAHVTVTLTDLDG
;
A
#
# COMPACT_ATOMS: atom_id res chain seq x y z
N MET A 1 -3.42 -14.34 14.56
CA MET A 1 -3.07 -13.86 13.21
C MET A 1 -1.57 -13.63 13.20
N ASP A 2 -0.83 -14.44 12.46
CA ASP A 2 0.62 -14.27 12.31
C ASP A 2 0.87 -13.49 11.02
N GLY A 3 1.15 -12.20 11.14
CA GLY A 3 1.50 -11.36 9.99
C GLY A 3 2.87 -11.74 9.43
N ARG A 4 3.03 -11.73 8.10
CA ARG A 4 4.33 -11.93 7.44
C ARG A 4 4.83 -10.61 6.87
N LYS A 5 6.13 -10.34 7.04
CA LYS A 5 6.80 -9.20 6.40
C LYS A 5 7.33 -9.63 5.03
N VAL A 6 7.03 -8.85 4.00
CA VAL A 6 7.50 -9.09 2.63
C VAL A 6 7.99 -7.78 2.03
N ASN A 7 9.01 -7.84 1.19
CA ASN A 7 9.47 -6.65 0.47
C ASN A 7 8.49 -6.31 -0.65
N ALA A 8 8.42 -5.04 -1.04
CA ALA A 8 7.55 -4.60 -2.13
C ALA A 8 7.69 -5.50 -3.37
N VAL A 9 8.93 -5.73 -3.82
CA VAL A 9 9.25 -6.55 -5.01
C VAL A 9 8.89 -8.04 -4.87
N GLU A 10 8.65 -8.52 -3.66
CA GLU A 10 8.22 -9.89 -3.39
C GLU A 10 6.69 -10.03 -3.41
N LEU A 11 5.95 -8.92 -3.41
CA LEU A 11 4.49 -8.93 -3.53
C LEU A 11 4.10 -9.55 -4.86
N ARG A 12 3.16 -10.48 -4.80
CA ARG A 12 2.63 -11.20 -5.96
C ARG A 12 1.16 -10.89 -6.12
N GLN A 13 0.63 -11.12 -7.32
CA GLN A 13 -0.80 -11.01 -7.57
C GLN A 13 -1.64 -11.91 -6.63
N THR A 14 -1.07 -13.03 -6.16
CA THR A 14 -1.71 -13.91 -5.15
C THR A 14 -1.86 -13.27 -3.77
N ASP A 15 -1.14 -12.19 -3.51
CA ASP A 15 -1.22 -11.45 -2.25
C ASP A 15 -2.36 -10.41 -2.27
N ALA A 16 -3.03 -10.24 -3.42
CA ALA A 16 -4.30 -9.53 -3.46
C ALA A 16 -5.29 -10.13 -2.44
N LEU A 17 -6.21 -9.30 -1.97
CA LEU A 17 -7.16 -9.53 -0.89
C LEU A 17 -6.54 -9.65 0.51
N HIS A 18 -5.22 -9.60 0.68
CA HIS A 18 -4.63 -9.58 2.00
C HIS A 18 -4.74 -8.20 2.64
N TRP A 19 -4.87 -8.16 3.96
CA TRP A 19 -4.75 -6.92 4.72
C TRP A 19 -3.30 -6.52 4.83
N ILE A 20 -2.98 -5.26 4.55
CA ILE A 20 -1.60 -4.80 4.48
C ILE A 20 -1.40 -3.52 5.28
N GLU A 21 -0.24 -3.41 5.91
CA GLU A 21 0.29 -2.16 6.44
C GLU A 21 1.57 -1.81 5.68
N PHE A 22 1.64 -0.57 5.18
CA PHE A 22 2.83 -0.06 4.49
C PHE A 22 3.00 1.45 4.69
N GLU A 23 4.24 1.88 4.54
CA GLU A 23 4.61 3.28 4.51
C GLU A 23 4.76 3.72 3.05
N THR A 24 4.12 4.84 2.71
CA THR A 24 4.30 5.50 1.40
C THR A 24 4.45 7.00 1.60
N LEU A 25 5.05 7.66 0.62
CA LEU A 25 5.02 9.12 0.56
C LEU A 25 3.65 9.57 0.06
N VAL A 26 3.08 10.60 0.69
CA VAL A 26 1.88 11.27 0.18
C VAL A 26 2.29 12.06 -1.06
N CYS A 27 1.80 11.65 -2.23
CA CYS A 27 2.13 12.29 -3.51
C CYS A 27 0.96 13.05 -4.14
N GLN A 28 -0.19 13.18 -3.48
CA GLN A 28 -1.39 13.80 -4.08
C GLN A 28 -2.19 14.64 -3.08
N ASP A 29 -2.60 15.84 -3.49
CA ASP A 29 -3.46 16.75 -2.71
C ASP A 29 -4.76 16.07 -2.22
N ALA A 30 -5.31 15.17 -3.04
CA ALA A 30 -6.50 14.38 -2.71
C ALA A 30 -6.34 13.52 -1.43
N TRP A 31 -5.11 13.14 -1.07
CA TRP A 31 -4.87 12.35 0.15
C TRP A 31 -4.85 13.24 1.40
N GLU A 32 -4.40 14.48 1.28
CA GLU A 32 -4.47 15.45 2.37
C GLU A 32 -5.92 15.75 2.72
N GLU A 33 -6.78 15.96 1.71
CA GLU A 33 -8.22 16.18 1.88
C GLU A 33 -8.90 14.99 2.60
N LEU A 34 -8.47 13.77 2.28
CA LEU A 34 -8.96 12.54 2.91
C LEU A 34 -8.39 12.30 4.33
N GLY A 35 -7.39 13.08 4.73
CA GLY A 35 -6.79 13.06 6.07
C GLY A 35 -5.67 12.04 6.25
N PHE A 36 -5.04 11.56 5.17
CA PHE A 36 -3.97 10.57 5.25
C PHE A 36 -2.61 11.15 5.70
N GLY A 37 -2.39 12.46 5.57
CA GLY A 37 -1.15 13.13 5.97
C GLY A 37 -0.87 14.35 5.09
N ARG A 38 0.39 14.82 5.08
CA ARG A 38 0.86 15.93 4.25
C ARG A 38 1.79 15.47 3.15
N PHE A 39 1.83 16.20 2.05
CA PHE A 39 2.75 15.97 0.93
C PHE A 39 4.20 15.89 1.40
N GLY A 40 4.90 14.84 0.97
CA GLY A 40 6.31 14.61 1.29
C GLY A 40 6.57 14.00 2.68
N GLU A 41 5.53 13.79 3.50
CA GLU A 41 5.64 13.03 4.75
C GLU A 41 5.33 11.54 4.50
N PRO A 42 6.09 10.62 5.11
CA PRO A 42 5.71 9.21 5.12
C PRO A 42 4.44 9.00 5.94
N VAL A 43 3.51 8.21 5.40
CA VAL A 43 2.27 7.85 6.07
C VAL A 43 2.13 6.35 6.12
N THR A 44 1.73 5.83 7.28
CA THR A 44 1.39 4.42 7.46
C THR A 44 -0.12 4.28 7.54
N PHE A 45 -0.67 3.37 6.76
CA PHE A 45 -2.08 3.02 6.83
C PHE A 45 -2.28 1.54 6.55
N ALA A 46 -3.44 1.06 6.97
CA ALA A 46 -3.84 -0.31 6.82
C ALA A 46 -5.01 -0.42 5.82
N GLY A 47 -4.98 -1.42 4.95
CA GLY A 47 -6.02 -1.60 3.93
C GLY A 47 -5.98 -2.96 3.26
N THR A 48 -6.95 -3.21 2.40
CA THR A 48 -7.00 -4.44 1.60
C THR A 48 -6.22 -4.23 0.31
N LEU A 49 -5.19 -5.04 0.07
CA LEU A 49 -4.48 -5.06 -1.20
C LEU A 49 -5.41 -5.59 -2.29
N MET A 50 -5.60 -4.86 -3.37
CA MET A 50 -6.57 -5.20 -4.42
C MET A 50 -5.86 -5.74 -5.66
N GLU A 51 -4.76 -5.12 -6.06
CA GLU A 51 -4.01 -5.45 -7.27
C GLU A 51 -2.51 -5.24 -7.04
N VAL A 52 -1.68 -6.07 -7.68
CA VAL A 52 -0.21 -5.97 -7.63
C VAL A 52 0.36 -6.12 -9.04
N GLU A 53 1.05 -5.09 -9.51
CA GLU A 53 1.82 -5.13 -10.74
C GLU A 53 3.31 -4.97 -10.40
N ASN A 54 4.13 -5.92 -10.84
CA ASN A 54 5.57 -5.84 -10.65
C ASN A 54 6.26 -5.37 -11.93
N GLY A 55 7.29 -4.54 -11.78
CA GLY A 55 8.04 -4.02 -12.91
C GLY A 55 9.49 -3.71 -12.58
N HIS A 56 10.22 -3.29 -13.62
CA HIS A 56 11.62 -2.91 -13.54
C HIS A 56 11.85 -1.64 -14.36
N THR A 57 12.47 -0.63 -13.74
CA THR A 57 12.83 0.64 -14.40
C THR A 57 14.29 0.95 -14.12
N MET A 58 15.10 1.18 -15.17
CA MET A 58 16.53 1.50 -15.04
C MET A 58 17.30 0.51 -14.13
N GLY A 59 16.99 -0.79 -14.24
CA GLY A 59 17.59 -1.85 -13.42
C GLY A 59 17.09 -1.93 -11.97
N ARG A 60 16.11 -1.11 -11.58
CA ARG A 60 15.48 -1.14 -10.25
C ARG A 60 14.11 -1.78 -10.31
N ALA A 61 13.90 -2.81 -9.51
CA ALA A 61 12.60 -3.46 -9.34
C ALA A 61 11.65 -2.61 -8.49
N TRP A 62 10.34 -2.71 -8.78
CA TRP A 62 9.27 -2.02 -8.06
C TRP A 62 7.97 -2.81 -8.13
N SER A 63 7.03 -2.46 -7.25
CA SER A 63 5.66 -2.99 -7.24
C SER A 63 4.66 -1.85 -7.17
N ARG A 64 3.80 -1.74 -8.18
CA ARG A 64 2.63 -0.86 -8.19
C ARG A 64 1.50 -1.64 -7.56
N ILE A 65 0.88 -1.05 -6.56
CA ILE A 65 -0.20 -1.66 -5.80
C ILE A 65 -1.43 -0.78 -5.84
N ARG A 66 -2.60 -1.42 -5.86
CA ARG A 66 -3.87 -0.77 -5.57
C ARG A 66 -4.36 -1.25 -4.22
N VAL A 67 -4.69 -0.33 -3.31
CA VAL A 67 -5.12 -0.66 -1.95
C VAL A 67 -6.42 0.03 -1.63
N SER A 68 -7.39 -0.73 -1.11
CA SER A 68 -8.64 -0.18 -0.59
C SER A 68 -8.46 0.14 0.89
N VAL A 69 -8.50 1.44 1.22
CA VAL A 69 -8.26 1.98 2.56
C VAL A 69 -9.51 2.71 3.06
N THR A 70 -9.64 2.85 4.37
CA THR A 70 -10.70 3.71 4.94
C THR A 70 -10.13 5.08 5.24
N ALA A 71 -10.63 6.11 4.54
CA ALA A 71 -10.17 7.48 4.71
C ALA A 71 -10.44 8.01 6.12
N PRO A 72 -9.44 8.58 6.84
CA PRO A 72 -9.60 9.06 8.21
C PRO A 72 -10.73 10.07 8.39
N ASN A 73 -10.82 11.05 7.49
CA ASN A 73 -11.77 12.16 7.64
C ASN A 73 -13.21 11.76 7.27
N THR A 74 -13.38 10.99 6.20
CA THR A 74 -14.72 10.66 5.66
C THR A 74 -15.25 9.33 6.16
N ARG A 75 -14.37 8.47 6.69
CA ARG A 75 -14.66 7.07 7.06
C ARG A 75 -15.21 6.24 5.89
N ARG A 76 -14.98 6.69 4.66
CA ARG A 76 -15.38 5.97 3.43
C ARG A 76 -14.22 5.13 2.93
N LYS A 77 -14.55 3.99 2.32
CA LYS A 77 -13.57 3.24 1.54
C LYS A 77 -13.17 4.06 0.31
N THR A 78 -11.88 4.17 0.10
CA THR A 78 -11.25 4.80 -1.06
C THR A 78 -10.16 3.86 -1.56
N ASP A 79 -10.10 3.70 -2.88
CA ASP A 79 -9.00 2.99 -3.50
C ASP A 79 -7.89 3.98 -3.84
N ILE A 80 -6.67 3.62 -3.45
CA ILE A 80 -5.46 4.38 -3.76
C ILE A 80 -4.49 3.52 -4.55
N GLU A 81 -3.74 4.17 -5.43
CA GLU A 81 -2.61 3.56 -6.13
C GLU A 81 -1.32 4.08 -5.52
N SER A 82 -0.35 3.20 -5.30
CA SER A 82 1.01 3.57 -4.90
C SER A 82 2.05 2.72 -5.62
N VAL A 83 3.24 3.29 -5.81
CA VAL A 83 4.41 2.58 -6.34
C VAL A 83 5.42 2.44 -5.23
N LEU A 84 5.67 1.20 -4.83
CA LEU A 84 6.63 0.86 -3.78
C LEU A 84 7.96 0.47 -4.40
N GLY A 85 9.04 1.09 -3.92
CA GLY A 85 10.40 0.78 -4.33
C GLY A 85 10.98 -0.44 -3.60
N ALA A 86 12.13 -0.92 -4.08
CA ALA A 86 12.79 -2.13 -3.57
C ALA A 86 13.15 -2.13 -2.07
N HIS A 87 13.15 -0.97 -1.40
CA HIS A 87 13.50 -0.84 0.01
C HIS A 87 12.30 -0.75 0.95
N VAL A 88 11.07 -0.83 0.42
CA VAL A 88 9.85 -0.78 1.23
C VAL A 88 9.46 -2.20 1.64
N THR A 89 9.30 -2.42 2.94
CA THR A 89 8.76 -3.67 3.49
C THR A 89 7.31 -3.43 3.91
N VAL A 90 6.43 -4.37 3.56
CA VAL A 90 5.01 -4.35 3.94
C VAL A 90 4.69 -5.53 4.86
N THR A 91 3.71 -5.37 5.73
CA THR A 91 3.21 -6.47 6.58
C THR A 91 1.88 -6.96 6.02
N LEU A 92 1.80 -8.24 5.62
CA LEU A 92 0.58 -8.89 5.14
C LEU A 92 -0.07 -9.72 6.24
N THR A 93 -1.38 -9.64 6.36
CA THR A 93 -2.22 -10.44 7.26
C THR A 93 -3.39 -11.03 6.48
N ASP A 94 -3.67 -12.32 6.68
CA ASP A 94 -4.87 -12.95 6.11
C ASP A 94 -6.13 -12.29 6.67
N LEU A 95 -7.12 -12.06 5.78
CA LEU A 95 -8.44 -11.56 6.17
C LEU A 95 -9.34 -12.64 6.74
N ASP A 96 -9.05 -13.91 6.45
CA ASP A 96 -9.86 -15.05 6.87
C ASP A 96 -9.49 -15.50 8.29
N GLY A 97 -10.24 -14.97 9.24
CA GLY A 97 -10.54 -15.58 10.54
C GLY A 97 -12.03 -15.84 10.65
#